data_AF-W1X263-F1
#
_entry.id   AF-W1X263-F1
#
_cell.length_a   1.000
_cell.length_b   1.000
_cell.length_c   1.000
_cell.angle_alpha   90.00
_cell.angle_beta   90.00
_cell.angle_gamma   90.00
#
_symmetry.space_group_name_H-M   'P 1'
#
loop_
_entity.id
_entity.type
_entity.pdbx_description
1 polymer ?
#
loop_
_entity_poly.entity_id
_entity_poly.type
_entity_poly.pdbx_seq_one_letter_code
_entity_poly.pdbx_strand_id
1 'polypeptide(L)'
;MQDQDSVITVRRLYNGYFGNGKVNISNNGLINNKEYSLVGAQDGSHGVVNVTDKGHWNFLGTGEAFRYIYIGDAGDGELNVSSEGKVDSGIITAGMKETGTGNITVKDKNSVITNLGTNLGYDGHGEMNINNEGLVVSNGGSSLGYGETGVGKVSITTGGIWEVNKNVYTTIGVAGVGNLNISDGGKFVSQNITFLGDKASGIGTLNLMDATSSFDTVGINVGNFGSGIVNVSNGATLNSTGYGFIGGNASGKGIVNISTDSLWNLKTSSTNAQLLQVGVLGTGELNITTGGIVKARDTQIALNDKSKGDVRVDGQNSLLETFNMNVGTTGTGTLTLTNNGTLNVEGGEVYLGVFEPAVGTLNIGAAHGEAAADAGFITNATKVEFGLGEGVFVFNHTNNSDAGYQVDMLITGDDKDGKVMHDAGHTVFNAGNTYSGKTLVNGGLLTIASHTADGVTGMGSSEVTIASPGTLDILASTNSAGDYTLTNALKGDGLMRVQLSSSDKMFGFTHATGTEFAGVAQLKDSTFTLERDNTAALTHAMLQSDSENTTSVKVGEQSIGGLAMNGGTLTFDTDIPAATLA
;
A
#
# COMPACT_ATOMS: atom_id res chain seq x y z
N MET A 1 -53.18 -10.52 1.69
CA MET A 1 -53.62 -10.69 0.30
C MET A 1 -53.11 -12.03 -0.17
N GLN A 2 -53.99 -13.04 -0.15
CA GLN A 2 -53.66 -14.42 -0.49
C GLN A 2 -54.53 -14.94 -1.65
N ASP A 3 -55.64 -14.27 -1.95
CA ASP A 3 -56.44 -14.57 -3.13
C ASP A 3 -55.70 -14.12 -4.38
N GLN A 4 -55.69 -14.98 -5.39
CA GLN A 4 -54.96 -14.79 -6.64
C GLN A 4 -55.33 -13.46 -7.30
N ASP A 5 -54.32 -12.73 -7.78
CA ASP A 5 -54.48 -11.50 -8.58
C ASP A 5 -55.24 -10.35 -7.88
N SER A 6 -55.32 -10.38 -6.55
CA SER A 6 -55.98 -9.33 -5.77
C SER A 6 -55.25 -7.99 -5.87
N VAL A 7 -56.00 -6.88 -5.82
CA VAL A 7 -55.43 -5.52 -5.87
C VAL A 7 -55.95 -4.68 -4.71
N ILE A 8 -55.05 -4.05 -3.94
CA ILE A 8 -55.37 -3.08 -2.90
C ILE A 8 -54.64 -1.78 -3.22
N THR A 9 -55.34 -0.65 -3.13
CA THR A 9 -54.72 0.67 -3.25
C THR A 9 -54.91 1.43 -1.95
N VAL A 10 -53.80 1.85 -1.33
CA VAL A 10 -53.79 2.64 -0.10
C VAL A 10 -53.04 3.94 -0.31
N ARG A 11 -53.38 4.95 0.49
CA ARG A 11 -52.61 6.20 0.56
C ARG A 11 -51.36 6.05 1.42
N ARG A 12 -51.51 5.37 2.56
CA ARG A 12 -50.47 5.10 3.57
C ARG A 12 -50.70 3.71 4.13
N LEU A 13 -49.64 3.02 4.52
CA LEU A 13 -49.72 1.76 5.24
C LEU A 13 -48.98 1.88 6.57
N TYR A 14 -49.65 1.53 7.66
CA TYR A 14 -49.03 1.40 8.98
C TYR A 14 -49.18 -0.05 9.41
N ASN A 15 -48.07 -0.75 9.56
CA ASN A 15 -48.03 -2.15 9.95
C ASN A 15 -47.28 -2.30 11.27
N GLY A 16 -47.97 -2.77 12.31
CA GLY A 16 -47.43 -2.79 13.68
C GLY A 16 -47.22 -1.37 14.21
N TYR A 17 -48.30 -0.60 14.40
CA TYR A 17 -48.17 0.79 14.85
C TYR A 17 -47.95 0.92 16.37
N PHE A 18 -48.75 0.23 17.20
CA PHE A 18 -48.59 0.16 18.66
C PHE A 18 -48.42 -1.28 19.17
N GLY A 19 -48.24 -2.24 18.27
CA GLY A 19 -48.21 -3.67 18.59
C GLY A 19 -47.79 -4.47 17.37
N ASN A 20 -48.26 -5.72 17.29
CA ASN A 20 -47.82 -6.64 16.25
C ASN A 20 -48.70 -6.55 15.00
N GLY A 21 -48.08 -6.49 13.82
CA GLY A 21 -48.77 -6.48 12.53
C GLY A 21 -48.08 -7.37 11.52
N LYS A 22 -48.86 -8.05 10.68
CA LYS A 22 -48.35 -8.87 9.57
C LYS A 22 -49.16 -8.64 8.30
N VAL A 23 -48.46 -8.31 7.22
CA VAL A 23 -49.01 -8.15 5.88
C VAL A 23 -48.35 -9.17 4.96
N ASN A 24 -49.15 -9.99 4.29
CA ASN A 24 -48.67 -10.90 3.25
C ASN A 24 -49.23 -10.43 1.90
N ILE A 25 -48.34 -10.28 0.92
CA ILE A 25 -48.63 -9.96 -0.48
C ILE A 25 -48.12 -11.15 -1.28
N SER A 26 -49.02 -12.04 -1.67
CA SER A 26 -48.66 -13.29 -2.34
C SER A 26 -49.58 -13.60 -3.52
N ASN A 27 -49.28 -14.66 -4.26
CA ASN A 27 -50.11 -15.21 -5.35
C ASN A 27 -50.45 -14.16 -6.44
N ASN A 28 -49.43 -13.44 -6.92
CA ASN A 28 -49.58 -12.32 -7.87
C ASN A 28 -50.40 -11.13 -7.35
N GLY A 29 -50.67 -11.07 -6.05
CA GLY A 29 -51.36 -9.95 -5.43
C GLY A 29 -50.57 -8.64 -5.51
N LEU A 30 -51.26 -7.51 -5.69
CA LEU A 30 -50.69 -6.17 -5.83
C LEU A 30 -51.17 -5.21 -4.74
N ILE A 31 -50.25 -4.65 -3.95
CA ILE A 31 -50.53 -3.46 -3.14
C ILE A 31 -49.93 -2.23 -3.80
N ASN A 32 -50.78 -1.29 -4.21
CA ASN A 32 -50.38 0.04 -4.64
C ASN A 32 -50.41 1.01 -3.45
N ASN A 33 -49.27 1.62 -3.12
CA ASN A 33 -49.19 2.64 -2.08
C ASN A 33 -48.81 4.01 -2.66
N LYS A 34 -49.63 5.03 -2.41
CA LYS A 34 -49.44 6.36 -3.03
C LYS A 34 -48.40 7.23 -2.33
N GLU A 35 -48.22 7.07 -1.02
CA GLU A 35 -47.29 7.89 -0.23
C GLU A 35 -46.24 7.00 0.44
N TYR A 36 -46.37 6.75 1.74
CA TYR A 36 -45.36 6.07 2.55
C TYR A 36 -45.90 4.86 3.30
N SER A 37 -44.98 4.05 3.80
CA SER A 37 -45.28 2.96 4.73
C SER A 37 -44.37 2.98 5.94
N LEU A 38 -44.95 2.71 7.10
CA LEU A 38 -44.23 2.45 8.33
C LEU A 38 -44.48 1.01 8.75
N VAL A 39 -43.41 0.26 9.00
CA VAL A 39 -43.43 -1.12 9.47
C VAL A 39 -42.67 -1.15 10.80
N GLY A 40 -43.34 -1.45 11.92
CA GLY A 40 -42.75 -1.28 13.26
C GLY A 40 -42.64 0.21 13.63
N ALA A 41 -43.78 0.89 13.79
CA ALA A 41 -43.82 2.35 13.80
C ALA A 41 -43.41 2.99 15.15
N GLN A 42 -43.81 2.40 16.27
CA GLN A 42 -43.55 2.93 17.61
C GLN A 42 -42.65 2.00 18.41
N ASP A 43 -42.05 2.53 19.48
CA ASP A 43 -41.26 1.73 20.41
C ASP A 43 -42.08 0.55 20.97
N GLY A 44 -41.45 -0.62 21.04
CA GLY A 44 -42.08 -1.90 21.43
C GLY A 44 -43.09 -2.48 20.42
N SER A 45 -43.29 -1.87 19.25
CA SER A 45 -44.15 -2.42 18.18
C SER A 45 -43.36 -3.32 17.22
N HIS A 46 -44.06 -4.24 16.54
CA HIS A 46 -43.44 -5.16 15.58
C HIS A 46 -44.27 -5.29 14.31
N GLY A 47 -43.70 -4.96 13.16
CA GLY A 47 -44.35 -5.07 11.85
C GLY A 47 -43.62 -6.03 10.93
N VAL A 48 -44.35 -6.91 10.24
CA VAL A 48 -43.79 -7.82 9.23
C VAL A 48 -44.52 -7.68 7.91
N VAL A 49 -43.80 -7.44 6.81
CA VAL A 49 -44.33 -7.47 5.45
C VAL A 49 -43.64 -8.59 4.66
N ASN A 50 -44.41 -9.54 4.15
CA ASN A 50 -43.92 -10.58 3.26
C ASN A 50 -44.45 -10.34 1.86
N VAL A 51 -43.56 -10.31 0.88
CA VAL A 51 -43.85 -10.20 -0.54
C VAL A 51 -43.31 -11.47 -1.20
N THR A 52 -44.19 -12.44 -1.43
CA THR A 52 -43.83 -13.79 -1.86
C THR A 52 -44.63 -14.21 -3.08
N ASP A 53 -44.29 -15.31 -3.73
CA ASP A 53 -45.11 -15.97 -4.75
C ASP A 53 -45.64 -15.00 -5.82
N LYS A 54 -44.72 -14.22 -6.41
CA LYS A 54 -45.01 -13.16 -7.41
C LYS A 54 -45.84 -11.98 -6.91
N GLY A 55 -46.05 -11.85 -5.61
CA GLY A 55 -46.66 -10.67 -5.01
C GLY A 55 -45.87 -9.39 -5.34
N HIS A 56 -46.57 -8.26 -5.40
CA HIS A 56 -45.99 -6.98 -5.77
C HIS A 56 -46.41 -5.88 -4.80
N TRP A 57 -45.44 -5.24 -4.18
CA TRP A 57 -45.64 -4.03 -3.39
C TRP A 57 -45.11 -2.82 -4.15
N ASN A 58 -46.01 -1.95 -4.59
CA ASN A 58 -45.69 -0.94 -5.58
C ASN A 58 -46.02 0.47 -5.08
N PHE A 59 -45.03 1.36 -5.09
CA PHE A 59 -45.19 2.76 -4.74
C PHE A 59 -45.21 3.61 -6.01
N LEU A 60 -46.37 3.64 -6.66
CA LEU A 60 -46.60 4.35 -7.92
C LEU A 60 -46.79 5.87 -7.73
N GLY A 61 -46.16 6.64 -8.61
CA GLY A 61 -46.59 8.02 -8.92
C GLY A 61 -45.56 8.87 -9.66
N THR A 62 -45.97 10.08 -10.05
CA THR A 62 -45.13 11.14 -10.64
C THR A 62 -45.07 12.36 -9.70
N GLY A 63 -43.97 13.13 -9.68
CA GLY A 63 -43.82 14.37 -8.88
C GLY A 63 -43.12 14.24 -7.51
N GLU A 64 -42.90 15.38 -6.81
CA GLU A 64 -42.11 15.56 -5.57
C GLU A 64 -42.69 14.95 -4.27
N ALA A 65 -43.69 14.06 -4.34
CA ALA A 65 -44.20 13.43 -3.12
C ALA A 65 -43.13 12.50 -2.51
N PHE A 66 -42.71 12.76 -1.27
CA PHE A 66 -41.79 11.92 -0.49
C PHE A 66 -42.37 10.51 -0.33
N ARG A 67 -41.94 9.57 -1.17
CA ARG A 67 -42.29 8.15 -1.05
C ARG A 67 -41.17 7.45 -0.32
N TYR A 68 -41.50 6.88 0.83
CA TYR A 68 -40.55 6.15 1.63
C TYR A 68 -41.19 4.94 2.29
N ILE A 69 -40.34 3.96 2.57
CA ILE A 69 -40.66 2.82 3.42
C ILE A 69 -39.73 2.91 4.62
N TYR A 70 -40.29 3.02 5.82
CA TYR A 70 -39.54 2.83 7.05
C TYR A 70 -39.79 1.42 7.57
N ILE A 71 -38.71 0.65 7.66
CA ILE A 71 -38.67 -0.68 8.25
C ILE A 71 -38.00 -0.53 9.61
N GLY A 72 -38.75 -0.64 10.69
CA GLY A 72 -38.32 -0.26 12.03
C GLY A 72 -38.15 1.24 12.14
N ASP A 73 -39.26 1.98 12.27
CA ASP A 73 -39.20 3.43 12.50
C ASP A 73 -38.68 3.71 13.92
N ALA A 74 -39.48 3.34 14.94
CA ALA A 74 -39.05 3.34 16.34
C ALA A 74 -39.14 1.95 16.99
N GLY A 75 -39.82 1.00 16.36
CA GLY A 75 -39.92 -0.40 16.80
C GLY A 75 -39.22 -1.35 15.84
N ASP A 76 -39.66 -2.60 15.82
CA ASP A 76 -39.08 -3.66 14.99
C ASP A 76 -39.87 -3.80 13.68
N GLY A 77 -39.19 -3.67 12.55
CA GLY A 77 -39.79 -3.87 11.23
C GLY A 77 -39.08 -4.95 10.43
N GLU A 78 -39.85 -5.74 9.70
CA GLU A 78 -39.34 -6.76 8.78
C GLU A 78 -39.97 -6.62 7.40
N LEU A 79 -39.12 -6.69 6.37
CA LEU A 79 -39.52 -6.82 4.97
C LEU A 79 -38.86 -8.04 4.36
N ASN A 80 -39.66 -9.06 4.01
CA ASN A 80 -39.19 -10.27 3.36
C ASN A 80 -39.70 -10.32 1.92
N VAL A 81 -38.78 -10.40 0.97
CA VAL A 81 -39.07 -10.53 -0.46
C VAL A 81 -38.48 -11.84 -0.95
N SER A 82 -39.34 -12.78 -1.37
CA SER A 82 -38.91 -14.10 -1.79
C SER A 82 -39.76 -14.68 -2.91
N SER A 83 -39.34 -15.80 -3.49
CA SER A 83 -40.15 -16.58 -4.44
C SER A 83 -40.78 -15.71 -5.56
N GLU A 84 -39.93 -14.94 -6.25
CA GLU A 84 -40.30 -14.00 -7.32
C GLU A 84 -41.10 -12.75 -6.86
N GLY A 85 -41.12 -12.45 -5.56
CA GLY A 85 -41.74 -11.25 -5.02
C GLY A 85 -41.06 -9.95 -5.49
N LYS A 86 -41.85 -8.86 -5.61
CA LYS A 86 -41.35 -7.57 -6.12
C LYS A 86 -41.73 -6.41 -5.22
N VAL A 87 -40.78 -5.52 -4.97
CA VAL A 87 -41.02 -4.23 -4.29
C VAL A 87 -40.48 -3.10 -5.15
N ASP A 88 -41.34 -2.20 -5.60
CA ASP A 88 -40.94 -0.96 -6.27
C ASP A 88 -41.25 0.23 -5.34
N SER A 89 -40.23 0.97 -4.94
CA SER A 89 -40.35 1.96 -3.86
C SER A 89 -39.60 3.27 -4.14
N GLY A 90 -39.87 4.28 -3.32
CA GLY A 90 -39.03 5.47 -3.22
C GLY A 90 -37.77 5.17 -2.40
N ILE A 91 -37.50 5.92 -1.33
CA ILE A 91 -36.38 5.62 -0.44
C ILE A 91 -36.79 4.55 0.58
N ILE A 92 -36.00 3.51 0.75
CA ILE A 92 -36.15 2.57 1.87
C ILE A 92 -35.20 2.98 2.98
N THR A 93 -35.69 3.07 4.21
CA THR A 93 -34.88 3.29 5.40
C THR A 93 -35.18 2.21 6.43
N ALA A 94 -34.15 1.50 6.89
CA ALA A 94 -34.25 0.51 7.94
C ALA A 94 -33.58 1.02 9.22
N GLY A 95 -34.26 0.96 10.37
CA GLY A 95 -33.76 1.51 11.63
C GLY A 95 -33.72 3.04 11.62
N MET A 96 -34.88 3.69 11.52
CA MET A 96 -34.98 5.14 11.35
C MET A 96 -34.54 5.92 12.60
N LYS A 97 -35.13 5.62 13.75
CA LYS A 97 -34.85 6.28 15.04
C LYS A 97 -33.96 5.38 15.92
N GLU A 98 -33.39 5.94 16.98
CA GLU A 98 -32.47 5.25 17.89
C GLU A 98 -32.95 3.88 18.40
N THR A 99 -34.24 3.71 18.69
CA THR A 99 -34.82 2.43 19.15
C THR A 99 -35.28 1.52 18.01
N GLY A 100 -35.31 2.03 16.77
CA GLY A 100 -35.82 1.31 15.61
C GLY A 100 -34.87 0.23 15.13
N THR A 101 -35.40 -0.97 14.89
CA THR A 101 -34.67 -2.09 14.27
C THR A 101 -35.37 -2.50 12.99
N GLY A 102 -34.68 -2.40 11.86
CA GLY A 102 -35.22 -2.77 10.56
C GLY A 102 -34.47 -3.91 9.91
N ASN A 103 -35.18 -4.97 9.52
CA ASN A 103 -34.61 -6.13 8.84
C ASN A 103 -35.21 -6.28 7.44
N ILE A 104 -34.37 -6.35 6.42
CA ILE A 104 -34.77 -6.57 5.03
C ILE A 104 -34.14 -7.87 4.55
N THR A 105 -34.94 -8.78 4.01
CA THR A 105 -34.44 -10.00 3.36
C THR A 105 -34.93 -10.05 1.93
N VAL A 106 -34.00 -10.23 0.98
CA VAL A 106 -34.29 -10.46 -0.44
C VAL A 106 -33.64 -11.77 -0.85
N LYS A 107 -34.46 -12.77 -1.17
CA LYS A 107 -33.95 -14.10 -1.48
C LYS A 107 -34.67 -14.79 -2.62
N ASP A 108 -34.02 -15.80 -3.18
CA ASP A 108 -34.47 -16.57 -4.33
C ASP A 108 -34.40 -15.76 -5.63
N LYS A 109 -34.09 -16.48 -6.70
CA LYS A 109 -34.03 -15.94 -8.06
C LYS A 109 -35.30 -15.18 -8.43
N ASN A 110 -35.13 -14.03 -9.08
CA ASN A 110 -36.20 -13.11 -9.53
C ASN A 110 -36.97 -12.40 -8.42
N SER A 111 -36.60 -12.55 -7.15
CA SER A 111 -37.08 -11.67 -6.09
C SER A 111 -36.34 -10.35 -6.15
N VAL A 112 -37.06 -9.24 -6.29
CA VAL A 112 -36.45 -7.93 -6.61
C VAL A 112 -36.98 -6.82 -5.73
N ILE A 113 -36.08 -6.00 -5.21
CA ILE A 113 -36.39 -4.65 -4.72
C ILE A 113 -35.81 -3.63 -5.69
N THR A 114 -36.65 -2.77 -6.26
CA THR A 114 -36.24 -1.55 -6.96
C THR A 114 -36.58 -0.35 -6.10
N ASN A 115 -35.62 0.51 -5.82
CA ASN A 115 -35.83 1.71 -5.00
C ASN A 115 -35.09 2.93 -5.55
N LEU A 116 -35.37 4.11 -5.01
CA LEU A 116 -34.67 5.37 -5.31
C LEU A 116 -33.51 5.65 -4.34
N GLY A 117 -33.25 4.74 -3.40
CA GLY A 117 -32.20 4.86 -2.38
C GLY A 117 -32.45 3.91 -1.22
N THR A 118 -31.37 3.51 -0.55
CA THR A 118 -31.39 2.57 0.57
C THR A 118 -30.57 3.12 1.73
N ASN A 119 -31.20 3.36 2.89
CA ASN A 119 -30.50 3.77 4.10
C ASN A 119 -30.68 2.69 5.17
N LEU A 120 -29.58 2.18 5.73
CA LEU A 120 -29.61 1.16 6.77
C LEU A 120 -28.94 1.70 8.02
N GLY A 121 -29.66 1.67 9.14
CA GLY A 121 -29.27 2.31 10.38
C GLY A 121 -29.18 3.82 10.21
N TYR A 122 -30.35 4.49 10.16
CA TYR A 122 -30.38 5.95 10.09
C TYR A 122 -29.89 6.51 11.43
N ASP A 123 -30.69 6.42 12.49
CA ASP A 123 -30.22 6.61 13.87
C ASP A 123 -30.28 5.31 14.70
N GLY A 124 -30.97 4.27 14.21
CA GLY A 124 -31.11 2.96 14.84
C GLY A 124 -30.34 1.85 14.14
N HIS A 125 -30.88 0.64 14.17
CA HIS A 125 -30.26 -0.56 13.58
C HIS A 125 -30.96 -0.98 12.29
N GLY A 126 -30.23 -1.07 11.19
CA GLY A 126 -30.75 -1.58 9.91
C GLY A 126 -29.90 -2.73 9.38
N GLU A 127 -30.53 -3.86 9.09
CA GLU A 127 -29.90 -5.02 8.45
C GLU A 127 -30.57 -5.35 7.11
N MET A 128 -29.76 -5.66 6.09
CA MET A 128 -30.24 -6.19 4.81
C MET A 128 -29.47 -7.46 4.43
N ASN A 129 -30.20 -8.52 4.14
CA ASN A 129 -29.66 -9.80 3.68
C ASN A 129 -30.14 -10.09 2.25
N ILE A 130 -29.20 -10.22 1.32
CA ILE A 130 -29.46 -10.54 -0.09
C ILE A 130 -28.81 -11.89 -0.38
N ASN A 131 -29.62 -12.92 -0.64
CA ASN A 131 -29.10 -14.27 -0.84
C ASN A 131 -29.84 -15.07 -1.90
N ASN A 132 -29.32 -16.24 -2.27
CA ASN A 132 -29.93 -17.17 -3.22
C ASN A 132 -30.39 -16.49 -4.52
N GLU A 133 -29.51 -15.71 -5.16
CA GLU A 133 -29.81 -14.95 -6.40
C GLU A 133 -30.88 -13.85 -6.27
N GLY A 134 -31.20 -13.39 -5.04
CA GLY A 134 -32.03 -12.19 -4.84
C GLY A 134 -31.36 -10.91 -5.35
N LEU A 135 -32.15 -9.91 -5.73
CA LEU A 135 -31.65 -8.67 -6.35
C LEU A 135 -32.20 -7.41 -5.67
N VAL A 136 -31.30 -6.48 -5.34
CA VAL A 136 -31.65 -5.10 -4.94
C VAL A 136 -31.07 -4.13 -5.96
N VAL A 137 -31.90 -3.22 -6.47
CA VAL A 137 -31.50 -2.15 -7.38
C VAL A 137 -31.86 -0.81 -6.75
N SER A 138 -30.83 -0.02 -6.45
CA SER A 138 -30.96 1.31 -5.86
C SER A 138 -30.62 2.39 -6.89
N ASN A 139 -31.65 3.15 -7.25
CA ASN A 139 -31.55 4.21 -8.26
C ASN A 139 -31.20 5.60 -7.69
N GLY A 140 -30.67 5.64 -6.48
CA GLY A 140 -30.13 6.84 -5.85
C GLY A 140 -29.27 6.50 -4.64
N GLY A 141 -29.04 7.48 -3.77
CA GLY A 141 -28.07 7.38 -2.69
C GLY A 141 -28.32 6.20 -1.76
N SER A 142 -27.24 5.48 -1.45
CA SER A 142 -27.28 4.33 -0.56
C SER A 142 -26.29 4.52 0.59
N SER A 143 -26.75 4.33 1.82
CA SER A 143 -25.95 4.57 3.02
C SER A 143 -26.14 3.50 4.09
N LEU A 144 -25.07 3.19 4.81
CA LEU A 144 -25.05 2.32 5.98
C LEU A 144 -24.49 3.13 7.16
N GLY A 145 -25.17 3.12 8.30
CA GLY A 145 -24.77 3.87 9.49
C GLY A 145 -24.79 5.39 9.24
N TYR A 146 -25.98 5.95 9.01
CA TYR A 146 -26.15 7.34 8.58
C TYR A 146 -25.83 8.37 9.69
N GLY A 147 -26.52 8.28 10.82
CA GLY A 147 -26.37 9.10 12.03
C GLY A 147 -25.35 8.50 13.00
N GLU A 148 -24.95 9.26 14.03
CA GLU A 148 -23.84 8.89 14.93
C GLU A 148 -24.10 7.59 15.72
N THR A 149 -25.36 7.31 16.05
CA THR A 149 -25.79 6.05 16.69
C THR A 149 -26.20 4.98 15.69
N GLY A 150 -26.34 5.35 14.41
CA GLY A 150 -26.85 4.49 13.36
C GLY A 150 -25.90 3.32 13.06
N VAL A 151 -26.45 2.12 12.99
CA VAL A 151 -25.72 0.91 12.62
C VAL A 151 -26.38 0.25 11.42
N GLY A 152 -25.71 0.30 10.27
CA GLY A 152 -26.14 -0.36 9.04
C GLY A 152 -25.32 -1.61 8.77
N LYS A 153 -25.98 -2.73 8.46
CA LYS A 153 -25.34 -3.98 8.09
C LYS A 153 -25.95 -4.55 6.82
N VAL A 154 -25.10 -4.99 5.90
CA VAL A 154 -25.51 -5.71 4.70
C VAL A 154 -24.73 -7.01 4.59
N SER A 155 -25.42 -8.09 4.24
CA SER A 155 -24.80 -9.36 3.86
C SER A 155 -25.29 -9.76 2.47
N ILE A 156 -24.38 -9.94 1.52
CA ILE A 156 -24.66 -10.40 0.16
C ILE A 156 -23.99 -11.76 -0.02
N THR A 157 -24.78 -12.83 -0.08
CA THR A 157 -24.27 -14.21 -0.11
C THR A 157 -24.94 -15.02 -1.21
N THR A 158 -24.38 -16.19 -1.54
CA THR A 158 -25.06 -17.22 -2.35
C THR A 158 -25.63 -16.65 -3.67
N GLY A 159 -24.82 -15.88 -4.39
CA GLY A 159 -25.20 -15.27 -5.67
C GLY A 159 -26.13 -14.06 -5.58
N GLY A 160 -26.44 -13.54 -4.39
CA GLY A 160 -27.20 -12.30 -4.23
C GLY A 160 -26.51 -11.09 -4.87
N ILE A 161 -27.28 -10.09 -5.30
CA ILE A 161 -26.76 -8.91 -6.00
C ILE A 161 -27.35 -7.62 -5.44
N TRP A 162 -26.50 -6.63 -5.19
CA TRP A 162 -26.91 -5.24 -4.97
C TRP A 162 -26.30 -4.30 -6.01
N GLU A 163 -27.15 -3.63 -6.77
CA GLU A 163 -26.76 -2.66 -7.79
C GLU A 163 -27.12 -1.24 -7.34
N VAL A 164 -26.18 -0.29 -7.48
CA VAL A 164 -26.36 1.14 -7.22
C VAL A 164 -26.03 1.93 -8.47
N ASN A 165 -26.97 2.78 -8.90
CA ASN A 165 -26.83 3.52 -10.16
C ASN A 165 -25.82 4.69 -10.08
N LYS A 166 -25.49 5.26 -11.24
CA LYS A 166 -24.41 6.25 -11.39
C LYS A 166 -24.63 7.61 -10.72
N ASN A 167 -25.85 7.94 -10.31
CA ASN A 167 -26.19 9.34 -10.00
C ASN A 167 -25.75 9.79 -8.61
N VAL A 168 -25.50 8.86 -7.68
CA VAL A 168 -25.20 9.17 -6.29
C VAL A 168 -24.14 8.22 -5.74
N TYR A 169 -23.38 8.68 -4.75
CA TYR A 169 -22.37 7.88 -4.07
C TYR A 169 -23.02 6.82 -3.16
N THR A 170 -22.25 5.75 -2.91
CA THR A 170 -22.53 4.80 -1.83
C THR A 170 -21.66 5.15 -0.64
N THR A 171 -22.21 5.11 0.57
CA THR A 171 -21.45 5.38 1.80
C THR A 171 -21.63 4.26 2.81
N ILE A 172 -20.51 3.72 3.29
CA ILE A 172 -20.46 2.70 4.34
C ILE A 172 -19.87 3.38 5.59
N GLY A 173 -20.69 3.60 6.61
CA GLY A 173 -20.35 4.40 7.77
C GLY A 173 -20.32 5.88 7.43
N VAL A 174 -21.48 6.53 7.45
CA VAL A 174 -21.59 7.99 7.21
C VAL A 174 -21.09 8.74 8.44
N ALA A 175 -21.90 8.80 9.51
CA ALA A 175 -21.49 9.28 10.83
C ALA A 175 -21.46 8.15 11.87
N GLY A 176 -22.16 7.05 11.61
CA GLY A 176 -22.22 5.88 12.47
C GLY A 176 -21.43 4.71 11.88
N VAL A 177 -21.88 3.49 12.17
CA VAL A 177 -21.18 2.26 11.81
C VAL A 177 -21.86 1.59 10.61
N GLY A 178 -21.14 1.43 9.51
CA GLY A 178 -21.59 0.67 8.34
C GLY A 178 -20.74 -0.58 8.13
N ASN A 179 -21.40 -1.72 7.91
CA ASN A 179 -20.75 -2.99 7.63
C ASN A 179 -21.34 -3.63 6.37
N LEU A 180 -20.51 -3.88 5.36
CA LEU A 180 -20.89 -4.61 4.15
C LEU A 180 -20.08 -5.90 4.07
N ASN A 181 -20.77 -7.04 4.08
CA ASN A 181 -20.16 -8.36 3.95
C ASN A 181 -20.60 -9.00 2.64
N ILE A 182 -19.65 -9.48 1.85
CA ILE A 182 -19.90 -10.14 0.56
C ILE A 182 -19.11 -11.45 0.54
N SER A 183 -19.81 -12.56 0.36
CA SER A 183 -19.24 -13.92 0.35
C SER A 183 -20.03 -14.84 -0.59
N ASP A 184 -19.57 -16.07 -0.77
CA ASP A 184 -20.32 -17.15 -1.43
C ASP A 184 -20.89 -16.76 -2.81
N GLY A 185 -20.15 -15.98 -3.60
CA GLY A 185 -20.57 -15.52 -4.93
C GLY A 185 -21.49 -14.31 -4.96
N GLY A 186 -21.68 -13.64 -3.82
CA GLY A 186 -22.40 -12.37 -3.72
C GLY A 186 -21.69 -11.24 -4.50
N LYS A 187 -22.47 -10.26 -4.96
CA LYS A 187 -21.94 -9.14 -5.77
C LYS A 187 -22.52 -7.80 -5.35
N PHE A 188 -21.64 -6.81 -5.27
CA PHE A 188 -22.01 -5.41 -5.17
C PHE A 188 -21.51 -4.66 -6.40
N VAL A 189 -22.39 -3.88 -7.04
CA VAL A 189 -22.07 -3.11 -8.24
C VAL A 189 -22.51 -1.66 -8.06
N SER A 190 -21.56 -0.75 -7.89
CA SER A 190 -21.78 0.69 -7.86
C SER A 190 -21.23 1.35 -9.12
N GLN A 191 -22.08 2.10 -9.82
CA GLN A 191 -21.67 2.90 -10.98
C GLN A 191 -21.10 4.28 -10.60
N ASN A 192 -20.80 4.51 -9.32
CA ASN A 192 -20.18 5.73 -8.81
C ASN A 192 -19.19 5.38 -7.68
N ILE A 193 -18.68 6.39 -6.98
CA ILE A 193 -17.70 6.26 -5.90
C ILE A 193 -18.36 5.68 -4.65
N THR A 194 -17.61 4.82 -3.96
CA THR A 194 -17.97 4.29 -2.64
C THR A 194 -17.04 4.88 -1.57
N PHE A 195 -17.61 5.50 -0.55
CA PHE A 195 -16.88 6.04 0.61
C PHE A 195 -17.03 5.11 1.82
N LEU A 196 -15.94 4.90 2.56
CA LEU A 196 -15.93 4.23 3.85
C LEU A 196 -15.45 5.19 4.94
N GLY A 197 -16.23 5.35 6.01
CA GLY A 197 -15.92 6.31 7.07
C GLY A 197 -16.00 7.75 6.56
N ASP A 198 -17.19 8.16 6.13
CA ASP A 198 -17.38 9.43 5.41
C ASP A 198 -17.17 10.66 6.29
N LYS A 199 -17.78 10.71 7.48
CA LYS A 199 -17.59 11.80 8.45
C LYS A 199 -16.62 11.41 9.54
N ALA A 200 -16.18 12.38 10.35
CA ALA A 200 -15.16 12.18 11.39
C ALA A 200 -15.44 11.03 12.38
N SER A 201 -16.71 10.81 12.75
CA SER A 201 -17.14 9.70 13.62
C SER A 201 -17.47 8.41 12.85
N GLY A 202 -17.60 8.49 11.53
CA GLY A 202 -18.04 7.39 10.68
C GLY A 202 -17.04 6.25 10.67
N ILE A 203 -17.55 5.02 10.79
CA ILE A 203 -16.77 3.79 10.72
C ILE A 203 -17.36 2.91 9.63
N GLY A 204 -16.63 2.76 8.52
CA GLY A 204 -17.01 1.91 7.41
C GLY A 204 -16.17 0.64 7.35
N THR A 205 -16.81 -0.53 7.26
CA THR A 205 -16.12 -1.80 7.05
C THR A 205 -16.69 -2.53 5.84
N LEU A 206 -15.82 -2.96 4.93
CA LEU A 206 -16.11 -3.89 3.84
C LEU A 206 -15.33 -5.18 4.06
N ASN A 207 -16.03 -6.31 4.15
CA ASN A 207 -15.43 -7.65 4.11
C ASN A 207 -15.86 -8.33 2.81
N LEU A 208 -14.90 -8.63 1.95
CA LEU A 208 -15.09 -9.26 0.65
C LEU A 208 -14.30 -10.56 0.60
N MET A 209 -15.00 -11.68 0.44
CA MET A 209 -14.42 -13.01 0.58
C MET A 209 -14.92 -13.93 -0.53
N ASP A 210 -14.11 -14.94 -0.82
CA ASP A 210 -14.36 -16.02 -1.78
C ASP A 210 -14.21 -15.62 -3.25
N ALA A 211 -13.61 -16.52 -4.02
CA ALA A 211 -13.17 -16.27 -5.39
C ALA A 211 -14.29 -15.92 -6.40
N THR A 212 -15.54 -16.22 -6.08
CA THR A 212 -16.70 -15.92 -6.95
C THR A 212 -17.38 -14.60 -6.59
N SER A 213 -17.00 -13.97 -5.48
CA SER A 213 -17.57 -12.72 -5.00
C SER A 213 -16.87 -11.51 -5.61
N SER A 214 -17.63 -10.46 -5.88
CA SER A 214 -17.07 -9.21 -6.42
C SER A 214 -17.63 -7.95 -5.77
N PHE A 215 -16.78 -6.93 -5.70
CA PHE A 215 -17.16 -5.56 -5.41
C PHE A 215 -16.69 -4.68 -6.56
N ASP A 216 -17.64 -4.14 -7.32
CA ASP A 216 -17.38 -3.33 -8.49
C ASP A 216 -17.79 -1.88 -8.20
N THR A 217 -16.85 -0.95 -8.28
CA THR A 217 -17.10 0.49 -8.08
C THR A 217 -16.31 1.32 -9.09
N VAL A 218 -16.75 2.56 -9.33
CA VAL A 218 -15.94 3.49 -10.13
C VAL A 218 -14.73 3.95 -9.33
N GLY A 219 -14.93 4.40 -8.09
CA GLY A 219 -13.84 4.77 -7.19
C GLY A 219 -14.10 4.25 -5.80
N ILE A 220 -13.06 4.11 -5.01
CA ILE A 220 -13.16 3.80 -3.58
C ILE A 220 -12.32 4.76 -2.77
N ASN A 221 -12.88 5.26 -1.68
CA ASN A 221 -12.18 6.10 -0.70
C ASN A 221 -12.37 5.49 0.69
N VAL A 222 -11.28 4.97 1.25
CA VAL A 222 -11.24 4.24 2.50
C VAL A 222 -10.72 5.17 3.59
N GLY A 223 -11.57 5.50 4.55
CA GLY A 223 -11.27 6.49 5.58
C GLY A 223 -11.28 7.90 5.02
N ASN A 224 -12.46 8.40 4.65
CA ASN A 224 -12.60 9.72 4.06
C ASN A 224 -12.27 10.82 5.09
N PHE A 225 -13.15 11.10 6.04
CA PHE A 225 -12.84 11.91 7.23
C PHE A 225 -12.79 11.07 8.51
N GLY A 226 -13.45 9.90 8.53
CA GLY A 226 -13.48 8.95 9.63
C GLY A 226 -12.57 7.75 9.40
N SER A 227 -13.00 6.58 9.89
CA SER A 227 -12.26 5.33 9.76
C SER A 227 -12.88 4.41 8.72
N GLY A 228 -12.08 3.91 7.77
CA GLY A 228 -12.49 2.94 6.78
C GLY A 228 -11.59 1.70 6.82
N ILE A 229 -12.19 0.52 6.73
CA ILE A 229 -11.47 -0.75 6.65
C ILE A 229 -12.03 -1.56 5.48
N VAL A 230 -11.14 -2.06 4.62
CA VAL A 230 -11.48 -3.00 3.56
C VAL A 230 -10.64 -4.25 3.73
N ASN A 231 -11.29 -5.41 3.82
CA ASN A 231 -10.65 -6.72 3.85
C ASN A 231 -11.06 -7.49 2.60
N VAL A 232 -10.09 -7.91 1.79
CA VAL A 232 -10.29 -8.78 0.63
C VAL A 232 -9.48 -10.05 0.81
N SER A 233 -10.14 -11.19 0.82
CA SER A 233 -9.51 -12.49 1.09
C SER A 233 -10.13 -13.64 0.30
N ASN A 234 -9.47 -14.80 0.33
CA ASN A 234 -9.89 -16.06 -0.28
C ASN A 234 -10.20 -15.96 -1.79
N GLY A 235 -9.36 -15.25 -2.53
CA GLY A 235 -9.45 -15.10 -3.99
C GLY A 235 -10.48 -14.09 -4.49
N ALA A 236 -11.14 -13.34 -3.62
CA ALA A 236 -12.18 -12.39 -4.03
C ALA A 236 -11.62 -11.22 -4.86
N THR A 237 -12.51 -10.55 -5.62
CA THR A 237 -12.10 -9.46 -6.53
C THR A 237 -12.76 -8.13 -6.19
N LEU A 238 -11.94 -7.13 -5.86
CA LEU A 238 -12.31 -5.73 -5.74
C LEU A 238 -11.90 -4.98 -7.02
N ASN A 239 -12.85 -4.35 -7.71
CA ASN A 239 -12.59 -3.48 -8.86
C ASN A 239 -12.91 -2.02 -8.53
N SER A 240 -11.94 -1.13 -8.72
CA SER A 240 -12.12 0.33 -8.58
C SER A 240 -11.44 1.06 -9.73
N THR A 241 -12.09 1.02 -10.90
CA THR A 241 -11.51 1.35 -12.21
C THR A 241 -11.12 2.82 -12.43
N GLY A 242 -11.66 3.72 -11.61
CA GLY A 242 -11.34 5.13 -11.55
C GLY A 242 -10.15 5.38 -10.63
N TYR A 243 -10.28 5.11 -9.34
CA TYR A 243 -9.21 5.35 -8.36
C TYR A 243 -9.41 4.54 -7.06
N GLY A 244 -8.33 4.42 -6.28
CA GLY A 244 -8.33 3.87 -4.94
C GLY A 244 -7.60 4.79 -3.97
N PHE A 245 -8.34 5.44 -3.08
CA PHE A 245 -7.79 6.36 -2.08
C PHE A 245 -7.90 5.78 -0.68
N ILE A 246 -6.84 5.93 0.11
CA ILE A 246 -6.77 5.45 1.49
C ILE A 246 -6.30 6.62 2.37
N GLY A 247 -7.07 6.97 3.40
CA GLY A 247 -6.83 8.17 4.22
C GLY A 247 -7.10 9.47 3.47
N GLY A 248 -8.35 9.64 3.01
CA GLY A 248 -8.75 10.65 2.02
C GLY A 248 -8.57 12.11 2.45
N ASN A 249 -9.01 12.47 3.66
CA ASN A 249 -8.89 13.82 4.24
C ASN A 249 -8.00 13.81 5.50
N ALA A 250 -7.67 14.99 6.02
CA ALA A 250 -6.68 15.18 7.11
C ALA A 250 -6.93 14.33 8.38
N SER A 251 -8.19 14.07 8.75
CA SER A 251 -8.54 13.19 9.88
C SER A 251 -8.81 11.75 9.49
N GLY A 252 -8.88 11.47 8.18
CA GLY A 252 -9.23 10.18 7.62
C GLY A 252 -8.18 9.11 7.92
N LYS A 253 -8.65 7.93 8.29
CA LYS A 253 -7.84 6.75 8.56
C LYS A 253 -8.36 5.58 7.74
N GLY A 254 -7.61 5.18 6.72
CA GLY A 254 -7.96 4.06 5.86
C GLY A 254 -7.02 2.90 6.06
N ILE A 255 -7.56 1.68 6.10
CA ILE A 255 -6.78 0.44 6.08
C ILE A 255 -7.37 -0.47 5.01
N VAL A 256 -6.53 -0.97 4.12
CA VAL A 256 -6.91 -1.96 3.11
C VAL A 256 -6.00 -3.18 3.22
N ASN A 257 -6.62 -4.36 3.37
CA ASN A 257 -5.93 -5.64 3.46
C ASN A 257 -6.31 -6.50 2.25
N ILE A 258 -5.34 -6.85 1.41
CA ILE A 258 -5.50 -7.75 0.27
C ILE A 258 -4.68 -9.01 0.56
N SER A 259 -5.36 -10.16 0.66
CA SER A 259 -4.75 -11.39 1.14
C SER A 259 -5.26 -12.65 0.45
N THR A 260 -4.57 -13.75 0.63
CA THR A 260 -5.02 -15.11 0.23
C THR A 260 -5.46 -15.15 -1.22
N ASP A 261 -4.53 -14.84 -2.12
CA ASP A 261 -4.70 -14.82 -3.58
C ASP A 261 -5.79 -13.88 -4.12
N SER A 262 -6.24 -12.91 -3.32
CA SER A 262 -7.26 -11.94 -3.74
C SER A 262 -6.70 -10.84 -4.63
N LEU A 263 -7.59 -10.19 -5.37
CA LEU A 263 -7.25 -9.15 -6.33
C LEU A 263 -7.94 -7.83 -5.99
N TRP A 264 -7.16 -6.75 -5.89
CA TRP A 264 -7.65 -5.39 -6.08
C TRP A 264 -7.16 -4.83 -7.41
N ASN A 265 -8.09 -4.68 -8.34
CA ASN A 265 -7.81 -4.21 -9.68
C ASN A 265 -8.33 -2.78 -9.91
N LEU A 266 -7.40 -1.85 -10.07
CA LEU A 266 -7.68 -0.49 -10.53
C LEU A 266 -7.40 -0.34 -12.04
N LYS A 267 -6.63 -1.27 -12.61
CA LYS A 267 -6.20 -1.20 -14.01
C LYS A 267 -7.34 -1.54 -14.95
N THR A 268 -7.56 -0.67 -15.93
CA THR A 268 -8.46 -0.93 -17.06
C THR A 268 -7.74 -0.72 -18.38
N SER A 269 -8.32 -1.20 -19.47
CA SER A 269 -7.84 -0.89 -20.83
C SER A 269 -7.97 0.59 -21.22
N SER A 270 -8.57 1.45 -20.37
CA SER A 270 -8.70 2.89 -20.62
C SER A 270 -7.47 3.69 -20.15
N THR A 271 -7.33 4.93 -20.61
CA THR A 271 -6.23 5.85 -20.23
C THR A 271 -6.59 6.79 -19.07
N ASN A 272 -7.74 6.62 -18.42
CA ASN A 272 -8.14 7.48 -17.30
C ASN A 272 -7.24 7.26 -16.07
N ALA A 273 -7.30 8.23 -15.15
CA ALA A 273 -6.44 8.36 -13.98
C ALA A 273 -6.61 7.21 -12.95
N GLN A 274 -6.10 6.00 -13.27
CA GLN A 274 -6.10 4.77 -12.47
C GLN A 274 -5.11 4.85 -11.30
N LEU A 275 -5.33 5.82 -10.43
CA LEU A 275 -4.45 6.18 -9.33
C LEU A 275 -4.78 5.39 -8.06
N LEU A 276 -3.74 4.81 -7.48
CA LEU A 276 -3.73 4.35 -6.10
C LEU A 276 -3.00 5.39 -5.24
N GLN A 277 -3.67 5.93 -4.23
CA GLN A 277 -3.08 6.88 -3.30
C GLN A 277 -3.25 6.40 -1.86
N VAL A 278 -2.13 6.21 -1.17
CA VAL A 278 -2.08 5.72 0.21
C VAL A 278 -1.59 6.84 1.12
N GLY A 279 -2.46 7.34 2.00
CA GLY A 279 -2.21 8.57 2.76
C GLY A 279 -2.39 9.80 1.89
N VAL A 280 -3.63 10.09 1.46
CA VAL A 280 -3.91 11.25 0.60
C VAL A 280 -3.65 12.55 1.35
N LEU A 281 -4.52 12.90 2.29
CA LEU A 281 -4.33 14.02 3.24
C LEU A 281 -4.22 13.49 4.68
N GLY A 282 -4.75 12.29 4.95
CA GLY A 282 -4.77 11.66 6.26
C GLY A 282 -3.75 10.54 6.39
N THR A 283 -4.14 9.48 7.10
CA THR A 283 -3.33 8.27 7.27
C THR A 283 -3.91 7.11 6.47
N GLY A 284 -3.12 6.52 5.58
CA GLY A 284 -3.51 5.34 4.82
C GLY A 284 -2.54 4.18 5.02
N GLU A 285 -3.09 2.98 5.12
CA GLU A 285 -2.34 1.72 5.23
C GLU A 285 -2.84 0.73 4.17
N LEU A 286 -1.91 0.13 3.43
CA LEU A 286 -2.19 -0.93 2.47
C LEU A 286 -1.30 -2.15 2.76
N ASN A 287 -1.93 -3.25 3.16
CA ASN A 287 -1.28 -4.52 3.39
C ASN A 287 -1.61 -5.49 2.25
N ILE A 288 -0.57 -5.95 1.55
CA ILE A 288 -0.66 -6.95 0.49
C ILE A 288 0.10 -8.17 0.98
N THR A 289 -0.63 -9.23 1.35
CA THR A 289 -0.05 -10.38 2.05
C THR A 289 -0.49 -11.71 1.45
N THR A 290 0.22 -12.80 1.73
CA THR A 290 -0.24 -14.18 1.43
C THR A 290 -0.78 -14.34 -0.01
N GLY A 291 -0.02 -13.92 -1.01
CA GLY A 291 -0.43 -14.03 -2.42
C GLY A 291 -1.41 -12.97 -2.93
N GLY A 292 -1.82 -12.00 -2.09
CA GLY A 292 -2.66 -10.89 -2.51
C GLY A 292 -2.03 -10.04 -3.62
N ILE A 293 -2.85 -9.51 -4.53
CA ILE A 293 -2.41 -8.75 -5.71
C ILE A 293 -3.14 -7.41 -5.77
N VAL A 294 -2.37 -6.33 -5.94
CA VAL A 294 -2.90 -5.00 -6.25
C VAL A 294 -2.34 -4.54 -7.59
N LYS A 295 -3.22 -4.09 -8.49
CA LYS A 295 -2.85 -3.56 -9.81
C LYS A 295 -3.35 -2.14 -9.98
N ALA A 296 -2.41 -1.20 -10.14
CA ALA A 296 -2.68 0.20 -10.40
C ALA A 296 -1.88 0.68 -11.61
N ARG A 297 -2.22 1.86 -12.14
CA ARG A 297 -1.36 2.54 -13.12
C ARG A 297 -0.32 3.40 -12.41
N ASP A 298 -0.77 4.29 -11.54
CA ASP A 298 0.13 5.18 -10.81
C ASP A 298 -0.11 4.99 -9.32
N THR A 299 0.97 4.79 -8.56
CA THR A 299 0.90 4.61 -7.10
C THR A 299 1.66 5.73 -6.41
N GLN A 300 0.99 6.40 -5.47
CA GLN A 300 1.56 7.49 -4.68
C GLN A 300 1.32 7.23 -3.20
N ILE A 301 2.39 7.28 -2.41
CA ILE A 301 2.34 7.15 -0.96
C ILE A 301 2.63 8.52 -0.34
N ALA A 302 1.77 8.93 0.58
CA ALA A 302 1.81 10.22 1.28
C ALA A 302 1.80 11.43 0.32
N LEU A 303 0.63 11.68 -0.28
CA LEU A 303 0.49 12.68 -1.34
C LEU A 303 0.71 14.12 -0.85
N ASN A 304 0.17 14.49 0.31
CA ASN A 304 0.10 15.87 0.80
C ASN A 304 0.96 16.09 2.07
N ASP A 305 1.26 17.36 2.38
CA ASP A 305 1.94 17.75 3.61
C ASP A 305 1.25 17.15 4.84
N LYS A 306 2.06 16.62 5.78
CA LYS A 306 1.64 15.91 7.01
C LYS A 306 0.84 14.62 6.78
N SER A 307 0.52 14.23 5.55
CA SER A 307 -0.11 12.95 5.29
C SER A 307 0.87 11.81 5.54
N LYS A 308 0.32 10.65 5.89
CA LYS A 308 1.10 9.44 6.19
C LYS A 308 0.57 8.28 5.37
N GLY A 309 1.46 7.63 4.64
CA GLY A 309 1.12 6.43 3.88
C GLY A 309 2.07 5.30 4.23
N ASP A 310 1.53 4.13 4.50
CA ASP A 310 2.28 2.90 4.73
C ASP A 310 1.79 1.82 3.78
N VAL A 311 2.71 1.23 3.02
CA VAL A 311 2.42 0.11 2.13
C VAL A 311 3.36 -1.03 2.45
N ARG A 312 2.78 -2.22 2.70
CA ARG A 312 3.52 -3.45 2.96
C ARG A 312 3.18 -4.49 1.90
N VAL A 313 4.20 -5.00 1.21
CA VAL A 313 4.09 -6.15 0.31
C VAL A 313 4.87 -7.31 0.90
N ASP A 314 4.15 -8.32 1.39
CA ASP A 314 4.70 -9.33 2.27
C ASP A 314 4.27 -10.76 1.92
N GLY A 315 5.26 -11.61 1.68
CA GLY A 315 5.04 -13.02 1.43
C GLY A 315 5.12 -13.37 -0.05
N GLN A 316 5.35 -14.66 -0.29
CA GLN A 316 5.46 -15.22 -1.63
C GLN A 316 4.20 -14.90 -2.45
N ASN A 317 4.42 -14.51 -3.72
CA ASN A 317 3.38 -14.15 -4.70
C ASN A 317 2.56 -12.89 -4.35
N SER A 318 2.82 -12.23 -3.22
CA SER A 318 2.23 -10.92 -2.96
C SER A 318 2.82 -9.89 -3.91
N LEU A 319 1.94 -9.14 -4.58
CA LEU A 319 2.32 -8.28 -5.70
C LEU A 319 1.65 -6.92 -5.63
N LEU A 320 2.46 -5.86 -5.72
CA LEU A 320 2.02 -4.54 -6.14
C LEU A 320 2.52 -4.29 -7.57
N GLU A 321 1.61 -4.21 -8.53
CA GLU A 321 1.91 -3.85 -9.92
C GLU A 321 1.51 -2.39 -10.16
N THR A 322 2.46 -1.58 -10.63
CA THR A 322 2.26 -0.16 -10.96
C THR A 322 3.10 0.23 -12.17
N PHE A 323 2.73 1.30 -12.87
CA PHE A 323 3.56 1.90 -13.92
C PHE A 323 4.54 2.90 -13.32
N ASN A 324 4.06 3.86 -12.52
CA ASN A 324 4.89 4.80 -11.77
C ASN A 324 4.75 4.58 -10.26
N MET A 325 5.83 4.79 -9.51
CA MET A 325 5.85 4.64 -8.05
C MET A 325 6.48 5.87 -7.38
N ASN A 326 5.71 6.56 -6.54
CA ASN A 326 6.20 7.67 -5.71
C ASN A 326 6.00 7.34 -4.23
N VAL A 327 7.06 7.42 -3.44
CA VAL A 327 7.03 7.20 -1.99
C VAL A 327 7.41 8.49 -1.28
N GLY A 328 6.50 9.03 -0.45
CA GLY A 328 6.68 10.34 0.15
C GLY A 328 6.61 11.44 -0.90
N THR A 329 5.41 11.76 -1.41
CA THR A 329 5.29 12.79 -2.45
C THR A 329 5.49 14.19 -1.88
N THR A 330 4.70 14.58 -0.88
CA THR A 330 4.95 15.78 -0.05
C THR A 330 4.83 15.49 1.45
N GLY A 331 4.29 14.31 1.83
CA GLY A 331 4.18 13.83 3.21
C GLY A 331 5.22 12.75 3.56
N THR A 332 4.92 11.95 4.58
CA THR A 332 5.77 10.84 5.03
C THR A 332 5.24 9.51 4.51
N GLY A 333 5.92 8.92 3.52
CA GLY A 333 5.54 7.65 2.91
C GLY A 333 6.54 6.54 3.20
N THR A 334 6.03 5.33 3.42
CA THR A 334 6.86 4.13 3.58
C THR A 334 6.34 3.01 2.68
N LEU A 335 7.24 2.36 1.96
CA LEU A 335 7.00 1.10 1.24
C LEU A 335 7.95 0.04 1.79
N THR A 336 7.40 -1.08 2.26
CA THR A 336 8.18 -2.19 2.82
C THR A 336 7.93 -3.46 2.02
N LEU A 337 9.01 -4.07 1.51
CA LEU A 337 8.99 -5.31 0.73
C LEU A 337 9.69 -6.42 1.52
N THR A 338 8.94 -7.44 1.96
CA THR A 338 9.45 -8.53 2.81
C THR A 338 8.99 -9.92 2.36
N ASN A 339 9.71 -10.95 2.81
CA ASN A 339 9.32 -12.35 2.68
C ASN A 339 8.96 -12.76 1.25
N ASN A 340 9.73 -12.31 0.25
CA ASN A 340 9.50 -12.53 -1.19
C ASN A 340 8.30 -11.76 -1.79
N GLY A 341 7.76 -10.76 -1.09
CA GLY A 341 6.79 -9.81 -1.65
C GLY A 341 7.42 -8.96 -2.76
N THR A 342 6.66 -8.69 -3.82
CA THR A 342 7.20 -8.07 -5.04
C THR A 342 6.52 -6.74 -5.38
N LEU A 343 7.33 -5.71 -5.63
CA LEU A 343 6.92 -4.51 -6.36
C LEU A 343 7.30 -4.68 -7.84
N ASN A 344 6.33 -4.60 -8.75
CA ASN A 344 6.57 -4.57 -10.19
C ASN A 344 6.30 -3.17 -10.74
N VAL A 345 7.32 -2.53 -11.33
CA VAL A 345 7.25 -1.15 -11.85
C VAL A 345 7.40 -1.16 -13.38
N GLU A 346 6.28 -1.18 -14.10
CA GLU A 346 6.28 -1.30 -15.57
C GLU A 346 6.91 -0.10 -16.28
N GLY A 347 6.81 1.10 -15.69
CA GLY A 347 7.40 2.34 -16.22
C GLY A 347 8.88 2.51 -15.90
N GLY A 348 9.43 1.67 -15.02
CA GLY A 348 10.86 1.64 -14.69
C GLY A 348 11.30 2.59 -13.56
N GLU A 349 10.49 3.56 -13.15
CA GLU A 349 10.92 4.61 -12.22
C GLU A 349 10.23 4.52 -10.85
N VAL A 350 11.06 4.58 -9.79
CA VAL A 350 10.63 4.76 -8.40
C VAL A 350 11.23 6.06 -7.88
N TYR A 351 10.40 6.96 -7.34
CA TYR A 351 10.84 8.20 -6.70
C TYR A 351 10.64 8.14 -5.19
N LEU A 352 11.64 8.56 -4.42
CA LEU A 352 11.62 8.61 -2.95
C LEU A 352 11.82 10.06 -2.50
N GLY A 353 10.95 10.58 -1.63
CA GLY A 353 11.05 11.95 -1.13
C GLY A 353 10.90 12.97 -2.27
N VAL A 354 9.76 12.99 -2.96
CA VAL A 354 9.63 13.67 -4.27
C VAL A 354 9.84 15.18 -4.16
N PHE A 355 9.17 15.83 -3.21
CA PHE A 355 9.23 17.29 -3.02
C PHE A 355 9.56 17.64 -1.57
N GLU A 356 10.30 18.71 -1.30
CA GLU A 356 10.47 19.21 0.07
C GLU A 356 9.09 19.60 0.68
N PRO A 357 8.78 19.24 1.95
CA PRO A 357 9.64 18.58 2.95
C PRO A 357 9.35 17.06 3.10
N ALA A 358 8.99 16.36 2.02
CA ALA A 358 8.61 14.96 2.05
C ALA A 358 9.68 14.07 2.66
N VAL A 359 9.25 12.93 3.19
CA VAL A 359 10.11 11.81 3.56
C VAL A 359 9.59 10.56 2.87
N GLY A 360 10.40 9.94 2.03
CA GLY A 360 10.05 8.72 1.30
C GLY A 360 10.98 7.57 1.66
N THR A 361 10.47 6.55 2.32
CA THR A 361 11.26 5.38 2.73
C THR A 361 10.88 4.12 1.96
N LEU A 362 11.86 3.47 1.35
CA LEU A 362 11.72 2.15 0.75
C LEU A 362 12.58 1.15 1.53
N ASN A 363 11.97 0.09 2.04
CA ASN A 363 12.65 -0.98 2.78
C ASN A 363 12.68 -2.27 1.97
N ILE A 364 13.86 -2.86 1.81
CA ILE A 364 14.06 -4.25 1.40
C ILE A 364 14.39 -5.06 2.65
N GLY A 365 13.46 -5.93 3.04
CA GLY A 365 13.48 -6.54 4.37
C GLY A 365 12.82 -5.62 5.39
N ALA A 366 13.38 -5.55 6.60
CA ALA A 366 12.82 -4.78 7.70
C ALA A 366 13.12 -3.27 7.58
N ALA A 367 12.45 -2.47 8.41
CA ALA A 367 12.77 -1.04 8.53
C ALA A 367 14.12 -0.84 9.25
N HIS A 368 14.70 0.35 9.12
CA HIS A 368 15.92 0.71 9.84
C HIS A 368 15.73 0.59 11.36
N GLY A 369 16.69 -0.03 12.05
CA GLY A 369 16.67 -0.24 13.51
C GLY A 369 15.84 -1.44 13.98
N GLU A 370 15.07 -2.07 13.10
CA GLU A 370 14.34 -3.31 13.39
C GLU A 370 15.18 -4.55 13.10
N ALA A 371 14.75 -5.71 13.61
CA ALA A 371 15.40 -6.98 13.28
C ALA A 371 15.25 -7.31 11.80
N ALA A 372 16.35 -7.71 11.14
CA ALA A 372 16.35 -8.07 9.73
C ALA A 372 15.29 -9.12 9.38
N ALA A 373 14.62 -8.94 8.25
CA ALA A 373 13.61 -9.86 7.71
C ALA A 373 14.02 -10.38 6.33
N ASP A 374 13.36 -11.43 5.82
CA ASP A 374 13.62 -11.88 4.46
C ASP A 374 13.28 -10.75 3.47
N ALA A 375 14.13 -10.58 2.45
CA ALA A 375 13.97 -9.54 1.45
C ALA A 375 12.69 -9.74 0.61
N GLY A 376 12.06 -8.65 0.22
CA GLY A 376 11.19 -8.59 -0.95
C GLY A 376 11.98 -8.19 -2.20
N PHE A 377 11.28 -8.03 -3.33
CA PHE A 377 11.91 -7.78 -4.63
C PHE A 377 11.29 -6.60 -5.37
N ILE A 378 12.09 -5.94 -6.21
CA ILE A 378 11.64 -4.95 -7.18
C ILE A 378 11.94 -5.50 -8.57
N THR A 379 10.93 -5.55 -9.44
CA THR A 379 11.08 -6.01 -10.83
C THR A 379 10.73 -4.90 -11.81
N ASN A 380 11.37 -4.93 -12.98
CA ASN A 380 11.22 -3.98 -14.09
C ASN A 380 11.59 -2.52 -13.79
N ALA A 381 11.90 -2.16 -12.54
CA ALA A 381 12.50 -0.88 -12.21
C ALA A 381 13.91 -0.79 -12.84
N THR A 382 14.15 0.30 -13.55
CA THR A 382 15.47 0.65 -14.10
C THR A 382 16.18 1.67 -13.21
N LYS A 383 15.43 2.40 -12.37
CA LYS A 383 15.97 3.45 -11.50
C LYS A 383 15.15 3.65 -10.23
N VAL A 384 15.84 3.90 -9.12
CA VAL A 384 15.34 4.54 -7.89
C VAL A 384 15.97 5.92 -7.81
N GLU A 385 15.14 6.96 -7.72
CA GLU A 385 15.58 8.36 -7.69
C GLU A 385 15.19 9.03 -6.37
N PHE A 386 16.17 9.63 -5.69
CA PHE A 386 15.93 10.57 -4.61
C PHE A 386 15.48 11.91 -5.18
N GLY A 387 14.30 12.37 -4.75
CA GLY A 387 13.70 13.63 -5.17
C GLY A 387 14.28 14.83 -4.43
N LEU A 388 13.48 15.88 -4.22
CA LEU A 388 13.93 17.08 -3.50
C LEU A 388 13.77 16.97 -1.97
N GLY A 389 12.89 16.08 -1.49
CA GLY A 389 12.73 15.78 -0.07
C GLY A 389 13.59 14.58 0.34
N GLU A 390 13.56 14.23 1.64
CA GLU A 390 14.40 13.16 2.19
C GLU A 390 14.00 11.78 1.64
N GLY A 391 14.77 11.28 0.67
CA GLY A 391 14.67 9.92 0.18
C GLY A 391 15.51 8.94 1.00
N VAL A 392 14.92 7.83 1.44
CA VAL A 392 15.61 6.80 2.24
C VAL A 392 15.41 5.42 1.62
N PHE A 393 16.49 4.77 1.22
CA PHE A 393 16.48 3.40 0.71
C PHE A 393 17.22 2.49 1.69
N VAL A 394 16.49 1.59 2.36
CA VAL A 394 16.99 0.71 3.41
C VAL A 394 17.12 -0.71 2.90
N PHE A 395 18.27 -1.31 3.16
CA PHE A 395 18.54 -2.74 3.06
C PHE A 395 18.76 -3.28 4.47
N ASN A 396 17.78 -4.02 4.99
CA ASN A 396 17.85 -4.67 6.29
C ASN A 396 17.28 -6.09 6.15
N HIS A 397 18.06 -6.94 5.50
CA HIS A 397 17.58 -8.25 5.08
C HIS A 397 18.47 -9.41 5.51
N THR A 398 17.91 -10.62 5.53
CA THR A 398 18.59 -11.85 5.97
C THR A 398 19.44 -12.54 4.90
N ASN A 399 19.41 -12.09 3.63
CA ASN A 399 20.21 -12.70 2.56
C ASN A 399 21.71 -12.47 2.84
N ASN A 400 22.43 -13.54 3.18
CA ASN A 400 23.87 -13.55 3.42
C ASN A 400 24.59 -14.55 2.48
N SER A 401 23.97 -14.87 1.34
CA SER A 401 24.60 -15.75 0.34
C SER A 401 25.81 -15.06 -0.31
N ASP A 402 26.73 -15.86 -0.86
CA ASP A 402 27.90 -15.34 -1.59
C ASP A 402 27.51 -14.46 -2.78
N ALA A 403 26.37 -14.76 -3.42
CA ALA A 403 25.83 -13.91 -4.47
C ALA A 403 25.28 -12.58 -3.93
N GLY A 404 24.62 -12.60 -2.77
CA GLY A 404 23.97 -11.43 -2.18
C GLY A 404 22.65 -11.04 -2.87
N TYR A 405 21.99 -10.01 -2.34
CA TYR A 405 20.79 -9.40 -2.93
C TYR A 405 21.22 -8.44 -4.06
N GLN A 406 20.79 -8.74 -5.28
CA GLN A 406 21.20 -7.97 -6.46
C GLN A 406 20.39 -6.68 -6.61
N VAL A 407 21.10 -5.57 -6.79
CA VAL A 407 20.53 -4.26 -7.11
C VAL A 407 21.06 -3.85 -8.48
N ASP A 408 20.28 -4.21 -9.51
CA ASP A 408 20.62 -3.98 -10.91
C ASP A 408 20.16 -2.61 -11.42
N MET A 409 19.16 -2.02 -10.75
CA MET A 409 18.67 -0.68 -11.05
C MET A 409 19.67 0.40 -10.62
N LEU A 410 19.64 1.54 -11.30
CA LEU A 410 20.41 2.71 -10.89
C LEU A 410 19.78 3.37 -9.65
N ILE A 411 20.63 3.83 -8.73
CA ILE A 411 20.25 4.75 -7.67
C ILE A 411 20.79 6.14 -8.05
N THR A 412 19.91 7.14 -8.11
CA THR A 412 20.24 8.49 -8.57
C THR A 412 19.58 9.56 -7.68
N GLY A 413 19.90 10.83 -7.95
CA GLY A 413 19.28 11.99 -7.29
C GLY A 413 20.34 12.88 -6.66
N ASP A 414 20.21 14.19 -6.80
CA ASP A 414 21.14 15.16 -6.22
C ASP A 414 20.58 15.77 -4.93
N ASP A 415 20.14 14.89 -4.03
CA ASP A 415 19.63 15.27 -2.70
C ASP A 415 20.69 15.04 -1.63
N LYS A 416 21.11 16.13 -0.98
CA LYS A 416 22.03 16.10 0.16
C LYS A 416 21.46 15.33 1.36
N ASP A 417 20.13 15.23 1.46
CA ASP A 417 19.43 14.56 2.57
C ASP A 417 19.07 13.11 2.23
N GLY A 418 19.30 12.68 0.98
CA GLY A 418 19.10 11.33 0.49
C GLY A 418 20.00 10.32 1.21
N LYS A 419 19.48 9.12 1.50
CA LYS A 419 20.17 8.09 2.29
C LYS A 419 19.98 6.72 1.67
N VAL A 420 21.09 6.06 1.40
CA VAL A 420 21.15 4.60 1.25
C VAL A 420 21.64 4.03 2.57
N MET A 421 20.86 3.16 3.20
CA MET A 421 21.19 2.51 4.47
C MET A 421 21.32 1.00 4.28
N HIS A 422 22.44 0.44 4.68
CA HIS A 422 22.68 -0.98 4.70
C HIS A 422 22.91 -1.43 6.16
N ASP A 423 21.87 -2.02 6.75
CA ASP A 423 21.86 -2.41 8.16
C ASP A 423 22.24 -3.89 8.37
N ALA A 424 21.84 -4.76 7.44
CA ALA A 424 22.09 -6.20 7.55
C ALA A 424 22.00 -6.91 6.19
N GLY A 425 22.64 -8.08 6.13
CA GLY A 425 22.68 -8.92 4.93
C GLY A 425 23.91 -8.67 4.06
N HIS A 426 23.87 -9.22 2.85
CA HIS A 426 24.79 -8.96 1.77
C HIS A 426 24.03 -8.36 0.59
N THR A 427 24.23 -7.08 0.29
CA THR A 427 23.65 -6.38 -0.86
C THR A 427 24.72 -6.09 -1.91
N VAL A 428 24.41 -6.25 -3.19
CA VAL A 428 25.35 -6.02 -4.30
C VAL A 428 24.79 -4.97 -5.24
N PHE A 429 25.53 -3.86 -5.41
CA PHE A 429 25.23 -2.82 -6.39
C PHE A 429 25.93 -3.12 -7.71
N ASN A 430 25.13 -3.42 -8.73
CA ASN A 430 25.61 -3.83 -10.06
C ASN A 430 25.63 -2.69 -11.08
N ALA A 431 25.13 -1.50 -10.70
CA ALA A 431 25.09 -0.32 -11.55
C ALA A 431 26.01 0.79 -11.00
N GLY A 432 26.53 1.63 -11.91
CA GLY A 432 27.27 2.85 -11.55
C GLY A 432 26.33 3.92 -11.04
N ASN A 433 25.99 3.87 -9.74
CA ASN A 433 25.07 4.80 -9.11
C ASN A 433 25.60 6.24 -9.10
N THR A 434 24.70 7.21 -9.12
CA THR A 434 25.03 8.65 -9.24
C THR A 434 24.36 9.54 -8.19
N TYR A 435 23.80 8.96 -7.14
CA TYR A 435 23.16 9.72 -6.06
C TYR A 435 24.16 10.53 -5.22
N SER A 436 23.70 11.64 -4.64
CA SER A 436 24.38 12.37 -3.57
C SER A 436 23.72 12.07 -2.21
N GLY A 437 24.07 12.80 -1.16
CA GLY A 437 23.59 12.53 0.20
C GLY A 437 24.50 11.55 0.93
N LYS A 438 23.96 10.43 1.45
CA LYS A 438 24.69 9.51 2.33
C LYS A 438 24.56 8.04 1.94
N THR A 439 25.66 7.31 2.09
CA THR A 439 25.69 5.85 2.14
C THR A 439 26.12 5.42 3.53
N LEU A 440 25.23 4.75 4.26
CA LEU A 440 25.46 4.30 5.62
C LEU A 440 25.57 2.77 5.63
N VAL A 441 26.76 2.25 5.86
CA VAL A 441 27.02 0.81 6.03
C VAL A 441 27.09 0.53 7.52
N ASN A 442 25.93 0.28 8.12
CA ASN A 442 25.77 0.11 9.56
C ASN A 442 26.06 -1.32 10.03
N GLY A 443 25.85 -2.30 9.15
CA GLY A 443 26.09 -3.72 9.42
C GLY A 443 26.13 -4.52 8.13
N GLY A 444 26.43 -5.82 8.21
CA GLY A 444 26.51 -6.71 7.05
C GLY A 444 27.58 -6.33 6.02
N LEU A 445 27.34 -6.73 4.76
CA LEU A 445 28.24 -6.55 3.63
C LEU A 445 27.55 -5.78 2.49
N LEU A 446 28.01 -4.57 2.19
CA LEU A 446 27.63 -3.85 0.97
C LEU A 446 28.73 -4.01 -0.07
N THR A 447 28.42 -4.66 -1.19
CA THR A 447 29.35 -4.88 -2.31
C THR A 447 29.07 -3.92 -3.45
N ILE A 448 30.09 -3.22 -3.92
CA ILE A 448 30.07 -2.38 -5.11
C ILE A 448 30.73 -3.17 -6.24
N ALA A 449 29.91 -3.81 -7.07
CA ALA A 449 30.37 -4.70 -8.15
C ALA A 449 30.62 -3.98 -9.48
N SER A 450 30.03 -2.80 -9.66
CA SER A 450 30.24 -1.95 -10.83
C SER A 450 30.38 -0.47 -10.45
N HIS A 451 31.00 0.30 -11.33
CA HIS A 451 31.25 1.74 -11.18
C HIS A 451 31.00 2.45 -12.51
N THR A 452 30.81 3.77 -12.45
CA THR A 452 30.59 4.65 -13.60
C THR A 452 31.73 4.54 -14.64
N ALA A 453 31.42 4.86 -15.91
CA ALA A 453 32.34 4.66 -17.04
C ALA A 453 33.62 5.52 -16.98
N ASP A 454 33.61 6.58 -16.18
CA ASP A 454 34.77 7.42 -15.84
C ASP A 454 35.68 6.78 -14.77
N GLY A 455 35.33 5.62 -14.22
CA GLY A 455 36.16 4.85 -13.28
C GLY A 455 36.15 5.37 -11.85
N VAL A 456 35.16 6.20 -11.49
CA VAL A 456 35.23 7.03 -10.28
C VAL A 456 34.31 6.54 -9.15
N THR A 457 33.05 6.14 -9.38
CA THR A 457 32.18 5.74 -8.24
C THR A 457 31.13 4.68 -8.59
N GLY A 458 30.79 3.82 -7.62
CA GLY A 458 29.57 3.00 -7.62
C GLY A 458 28.52 3.47 -6.62
N MET A 459 28.74 4.63 -6.00
CA MET A 459 27.90 5.23 -4.94
C MET A 459 27.67 6.73 -5.17
N GLY A 460 27.90 7.22 -6.38
CA GLY A 460 27.79 8.64 -6.72
C GLY A 460 28.68 9.54 -5.85
N SER A 461 28.22 10.75 -5.56
CA SER A 461 28.95 11.75 -4.76
C SER A 461 28.59 11.70 -3.26
N SER A 462 27.92 10.65 -2.81
CA SER A 462 27.50 10.47 -1.41
C SER A 462 28.65 10.54 -0.41
N GLU A 463 28.35 11.00 0.81
CA GLU A 463 29.19 10.77 1.99
C GLU A 463 29.03 9.32 2.46
N VAL A 464 30.13 8.59 2.58
CA VAL A 464 30.14 7.17 2.97
C VAL A 464 30.56 7.05 4.43
N THR A 465 29.71 6.44 5.24
CA THR A 465 30.03 6.08 6.63
C THR A 465 29.96 4.57 6.79
N ILE A 466 31.06 3.96 7.24
CA ILE A 466 31.15 2.54 7.55
C ILE A 466 31.25 2.40 9.06
N ALA A 467 30.17 1.99 9.72
CA ALA A 467 30.17 1.73 11.15
C ALA A 467 30.57 0.27 11.41
N SER A 468 31.29 0.00 12.49
CA SER A 468 31.49 -1.38 12.95
C SER A 468 30.15 -1.99 13.41
N PRO A 469 29.76 -3.20 12.95
CA PRO A 469 30.56 -4.22 12.25
C PRO A 469 30.39 -4.25 10.71
N GLY A 470 29.83 -3.22 10.10
CA GLY A 470 29.60 -3.12 8.66
C GLY A 470 30.86 -3.23 7.81
N THR A 471 30.70 -3.79 6.62
CA THR A 471 31.75 -3.94 5.61
C THR A 471 31.30 -3.34 4.28
N LEU A 472 32.09 -2.40 3.75
CA LEU A 472 32.01 -1.97 2.37
C LEU A 472 33.04 -2.76 1.55
N ASP A 473 32.62 -3.39 0.47
CA ASP A 473 33.48 -4.20 -0.39
C ASP A 473 33.44 -3.67 -1.82
N ILE A 474 34.61 -3.32 -2.34
CA ILE A 474 34.77 -2.72 -3.65
C ILE A 474 35.38 -3.77 -4.58
N LEU A 475 34.58 -4.23 -5.55
CA LEU A 475 34.98 -5.21 -6.56
C LEU A 475 35.02 -4.55 -7.95
N ALA A 476 36.20 -4.39 -8.53
CA ALA A 476 36.37 -3.74 -9.84
C ALA A 476 36.39 -4.73 -11.01
N SER A 477 35.30 -5.51 -11.18
CA SER A 477 35.25 -6.60 -12.16
C SER A 477 34.89 -6.18 -13.60
N THR A 478 34.47 -4.93 -13.87
CA THR A 478 33.81 -4.61 -15.16
C THR A 478 34.23 -3.35 -15.92
N ASN A 479 35.15 -2.46 -15.48
CA ASN A 479 35.67 -1.41 -16.40
C ASN A 479 36.87 -1.93 -17.21
N SER A 480 36.98 -1.41 -18.42
CA SER A 480 38.12 -1.67 -19.32
C SER A 480 39.45 -1.06 -18.81
N ALA A 481 39.44 -0.26 -17.74
CA ALA A 481 40.62 0.38 -17.16
C ALA A 481 41.24 -0.46 -16.01
N GLY A 482 40.41 -1.07 -15.17
CA GLY A 482 40.75 -1.89 -14.01
C GLY A 482 41.07 -1.10 -12.72
N ASP A 483 41.43 0.17 -12.83
CA ASP A 483 41.72 1.05 -11.69
C ASP A 483 40.43 1.55 -11.01
N TYR A 484 40.51 1.85 -9.72
CA TYR A 484 39.43 2.41 -8.91
C TYR A 484 39.93 3.55 -8.02
N THR A 485 39.28 4.71 -8.07
CA THR A 485 39.59 5.83 -7.16
C THR A 485 38.35 6.22 -6.37
N LEU A 486 38.39 6.08 -5.05
CA LEU A 486 37.31 6.53 -4.17
C LEU A 486 37.29 8.06 -4.08
N THR A 487 36.20 8.68 -4.53
CA THR A 487 35.99 10.14 -4.43
C THR A 487 35.03 10.56 -3.33
N ASN A 488 34.42 9.60 -2.64
CA ASN A 488 33.47 9.85 -1.57
C ASN A 488 34.20 10.29 -0.31
N ALA A 489 33.63 11.28 0.41
CA ALA A 489 34.02 11.55 1.79
C ALA A 489 33.80 10.29 2.62
N LEU A 490 34.83 9.83 3.34
CA LEU A 490 34.81 8.54 4.03
C LEU A 490 34.97 8.72 5.53
N LYS A 491 34.08 8.08 6.29
CA LYS A 491 34.01 8.16 7.76
C LYS A 491 33.73 6.78 8.37
N GLY A 492 33.92 6.72 9.69
CA GLY A 492 33.57 5.56 10.51
C GLY A 492 34.76 4.66 10.82
N ASP A 493 34.46 3.56 11.50
CA ASP A 493 35.41 2.64 12.13
C ASP A 493 35.25 1.18 11.66
N GLY A 494 34.41 0.94 10.64
CA GLY A 494 34.18 -0.37 10.05
C GLY A 494 35.26 -0.82 9.07
N LEU A 495 34.94 -1.84 8.26
CA LEU A 495 35.87 -2.45 7.31
C LEU A 495 35.58 -1.97 5.88
N MET A 496 36.60 -1.45 5.20
CA MET A 496 36.59 -1.26 3.76
C MET A 496 37.50 -2.31 3.13
N ARG A 497 36.95 -3.16 2.27
CA ARG A 497 37.70 -4.13 1.46
C ARG A 497 37.76 -3.67 0.02
N VAL A 498 38.93 -3.87 -0.59
CA VAL A 498 39.15 -3.59 -2.00
C VAL A 498 39.80 -4.81 -2.63
N GLN A 499 39.15 -5.34 -3.65
CA GLN A 499 39.71 -6.37 -4.52
C GLN A 499 39.50 -5.95 -5.98
N LEU A 500 40.59 -5.60 -6.65
CA LEU A 500 40.54 -5.23 -8.06
C LEU A 500 40.69 -6.46 -8.96
N SER A 501 40.58 -6.26 -10.28
CA SER A 501 40.63 -7.37 -11.24
C SER A 501 42.00 -8.04 -11.36
N SER A 502 43.09 -7.35 -11.00
CA SER A 502 44.45 -7.88 -10.99
C SER A 502 45.39 -6.99 -10.18
N SER A 503 46.52 -7.57 -9.73
CA SER A 503 47.52 -6.92 -8.88
C SER A 503 48.26 -5.73 -9.49
N ASP A 504 48.08 -5.44 -10.78
CA ASP A 504 48.62 -4.27 -11.47
C ASP A 504 47.66 -3.06 -11.45
N LYS A 505 46.42 -3.23 -10.98
CA LYS A 505 45.40 -2.18 -10.95
C LYS A 505 45.53 -1.30 -9.74
N MET A 506 45.30 -0.01 -9.92
CA MET A 506 45.48 0.98 -8.87
C MET A 506 44.19 1.19 -8.08
N PHE A 507 44.30 1.11 -6.76
CA PHE A 507 43.34 1.72 -5.85
C PHE A 507 43.88 3.07 -5.35
N GLY A 508 43.00 4.06 -5.19
CA GLY A 508 43.36 5.35 -4.63
C GLY A 508 42.19 6.07 -3.98
N PHE A 509 42.54 7.08 -3.19
CA PHE A 509 41.66 8.07 -2.60
C PHE A 509 41.91 9.42 -3.25
N THR A 510 40.91 10.29 -3.19
CA THR A 510 41.08 11.70 -3.56
C THR A 510 41.02 12.60 -2.34
N HIS A 511 41.36 13.87 -2.52
CA HIS A 511 41.21 14.89 -1.50
C HIS A 511 39.81 14.92 -0.86
N ALA A 512 38.76 14.61 -1.62
CA ALA A 512 37.38 14.59 -1.13
C ALA A 512 37.13 13.51 -0.07
N THR A 513 37.94 12.44 -0.03
CA THR A 513 37.86 11.39 0.99
C THR A 513 38.06 11.93 2.40
N GLY A 514 38.87 12.98 2.57
CA GLY A 514 39.15 13.58 3.88
C GLY A 514 40.05 12.71 4.74
N THR A 515 40.01 12.90 6.06
CA THR A 515 40.88 12.23 7.04
C THR A 515 40.11 11.54 8.16
N GLU A 516 38.77 11.49 8.07
CA GLU A 516 37.89 11.08 9.18
C GLU A 516 37.72 9.56 9.32
N PHE A 517 38.11 8.77 8.33
CA PHE A 517 38.06 7.31 8.42
C PHE A 517 39.08 6.80 9.44
N ALA A 518 38.59 5.99 10.39
CA ALA A 518 39.38 5.40 11.47
C ALA A 518 39.27 3.86 11.52
N GLY A 519 38.69 3.26 10.47
CA GLY A 519 38.51 1.82 10.35
C GLY A 519 39.71 1.10 9.73
N VAL A 520 39.43 -0.02 9.07
CA VAL A 520 40.44 -0.83 8.36
C VAL A 520 40.24 -0.69 6.85
N ALA A 521 41.29 -0.32 6.13
CA ALA A 521 41.36 -0.39 4.67
C ALA A 521 42.15 -1.65 4.28
N GLN A 522 41.45 -2.71 3.91
CA GLN A 522 42.02 -3.99 3.49
C GLN A 522 42.12 -4.05 1.97
N LEU A 523 43.35 -4.15 1.46
CA LEU A 523 43.63 -4.13 0.03
C LEU A 523 44.17 -5.47 -0.44
N LYS A 524 43.61 -6.02 -1.52
CA LYS A 524 43.98 -7.28 -2.15
C LYS A 524 43.95 -7.14 -3.67
N ASP A 525 44.81 -7.87 -4.38
CA ASP A 525 44.83 -7.89 -5.85
C ASP A 525 44.87 -6.46 -6.43
N SER A 526 45.70 -5.58 -5.86
CA SER A 526 45.80 -4.16 -6.25
C SER A 526 47.20 -3.58 -6.04
N THR A 527 47.44 -2.40 -6.61
CA THR A 527 48.54 -1.50 -6.25
C THR A 527 48.00 -0.31 -5.49
N PHE A 528 48.76 0.15 -4.49
CA PHE A 528 48.42 1.32 -3.69
C PHE A 528 49.67 2.16 -3.42
N THR A 529 49.60 3.47 -3.61
CA THR A 529 50.74 4.36 -3.37
C THR A 529 50.47 5.23 -2.14
N LEU A 530 51.28 5.09 -1.10
CA LEU A 530 51.24 5.97 0.07
C LEU A 530 51.91 7.31 -0.26
N GLU A 531 51.08 8.24 -0.72
CA GLU A 531 51.42 9.65 -0.90
C GLU A 531 50.16 10.54 -0.84
N ARG A 532 50.33 11.81 -0.49
CA ARG A 532 49.30 12.87 -0.63
C ARG A 532 47.94 12.46 -0.03
N ASP A 533 46.89 12.42 -0.85
CA ASP A 533 45.52 12.13 -0.45
C ASP A 533 45.38 10.70 0.10
N ASN A 534 46.14 9.73 -0.42
CA ASN A 534 46.14 8.36 0.09
C ASN A 534 46.65 8.28 1.53
N THR A 535 47.75 8.99 1.83
CA THR A 535 48.26 9.09 3.20
C THR A 535 47.29 9.84 4.09
N ALA A 536 46.70 10.94 3.60
CA ALA A 536 45.75 11.74 4.36
C ALA A 536 44.50 10.93 4.74
N ALA A 537 43.92 10.18 3.80
CA ALA A 537 42.77 9.31 4.03
C ALA A 537 43.02 8.23 5.08
N LEU A 538 44.28 7.82 5.27
CA LEU A 538 44.68 6.78 6.21
C LEU A 538 45.28 7.33 7.52
N THR A 539 45.22 8.64 7.77
CA THR A 539 45.80 9.28 8.97
C THR A 539 45.38 8.61 10.28
N HIS A 540 44.11 8.19 10.37
CA HIS A 540 43.54 7.53 11.56
C HIS A 540 43.17 6.06 11.32
N ALA A 541 43.35 5.55 10.10
CA ALA A 541 42.93 4.21 9.72
C ALA A 541 44.09 3.21 9.73
N MET A 542 43.75 1.93 9.86
CA MET A 542 44.68 0.83 9.64
C MET A 542 44.69 0.45 8.16
N LEU A 543 45.85 0.51 7.53
CA LEU A 543 46.08 -0.10 6.23
C LEU A 543 46.42 -1.58 6.43
N GLN A 544 45.64 -2.48 5.85
CA GLN A 544 45.96 -3.89 5.78
C GLN A 544 46.27 -4.28 4.32
N SER A 545 47.50 -4.73 4.07
CA SER A 545 47.91 -5.22 2.75
C SER A 545 47.87 -6.75 2.71
N ASP A 546 46.90 -7.29 1.99
CA ASP A 546 46.72 -8.73 1.79
C ASP A 546 47.51 -9.26 0.59
N SER A 547 47.46 -10.59 0.39
CA SER A 547 48.10 -11.29 -0.74
C SER A 547 47.86 -10.60 -2.07
N GLU A 548 48.90 -10.55 -2.91
CA GLU A 548 48.86 -9.94 -4.25
C GLU A 548 48.57 -8.42 -4.26
N ASN A 549 48.50 -7.75 -3.09
CA ASN A 549 48.57 -6.30 -3.03
C ASN A 549 50.02 -5.82 -2.97
N THR A 550 50.34 -4.76 -3.73
CA THR A 550 51.62 -4.04 -3.64
C THR A 550 51.40 -2.61 -3.15
N THR A 551 51.91 -2.28 -1.97
CA THR A 551 51.92 -0.91 -1.44
C THR A 551 53.29 -0.27 -1.67
N SER A 552 53.34 0.86 -2.37
CA SER A 552 54.54 1.66 -2.57
C SER A 552 54.56 2.88 -1.65
N VAL A 553 55.64 3.04 -0.87
CA VAL A 553 55.86 4.21 -0.01
C VAL A 553 56.75 5.21 -0.74
N LYS A 554 56.20 6.38 -1.06
CA LYS A 554 56.94 7.44 -1.77
C LYS A 554 57.74 8.31 -0.81
N VAL A 555 58.65 9.10 -1.38
CA VAL A 555 59.55 10.01 -0.66
C VAL A 555 58.74 10.97 0.22
N GLY A 556 59.19 11.15 1.47
CA GLY A 556 58.53 11.98 2.46
C GLY A 556 58.03 11.16 3.66
N GLU A 557 57.51 11.85 4.66
CA GLU A 557 56.88 11.20 5.82
C GLU A 557 55.44 10.80 5.50
N GLN A 558 55.17 9.49 5.54
CA GLN A 558 53.82 8.95 5.35
C GLN A 558 53.25 8.53 6.71
N SER A 559 52.45 9.39 7.33
CA SER A 559 51.81 9.12 8.62
C SER A 559 50.42 8.50 8.41
N ILE A 560 50.25 7.25 8.83
CA ILE A 560 48.97 6.52 8.82
C ILE A 560 48.67 5.96 10.21
N GLY A 561 47.40 5.63 10.49
CA GLY A 561 46.95 5.18 11.80
C GLY A 561 47.51 3.81 12.22
N GLY A 562 47.73 2.92 11.25
CA GLY A 562 48.38 1.64 11.48
C GLY A 562 48.67 0.89 10.18
N LEU A 563 49.56 -0.10 10.26
CA LEU A 563 49.90 -0.98 9.15
C LEU A 563 49.83 -2.45 9.60
N ALA A 564 49.12 -3.26 8.84
CA ALA A 564 49.08 -4.71 8.95
C ALA A 564 49.47 -5.33 7.61
N MET A 565 50.31 -6.37 7.63
CA MET A 565 50.74 -7.10 6.44
C MET A 565 50.26 -8.55 6.53
N ASN A 566 49.50 -8.99 5.54
CA ASN A 566 48.93 -10.32 5.46
C ASN A 566 49.18 -10.93 4.07
N GLY A 567 50.47 -11.02 3.70
CA GLY A 567 50.93 -11.56 2.42
C GLY A 567 51.13 -10.53 1.31
N GLY A 568 50.80 -9.26 1.54
CA GLY A 568 51.10 -8.18 0.60
C GLY A 568 52.58 -7.77 0.56
N THR A 569 52.95 -7.05 -0.50
CA THR A 569 54.31 -6.53 -0.71
C THR A 569 54.36 -5.04 -0.36
N LEU A 570 55.38 -4.63 0.41
CA LEU A 570 55.68 -3.23 0.70
C LEU A 570 56.98 -2.83 0.00
N THR A 571 56.93 -1.81 -0.86
CA THR A 571 58.09 -1.27 -1.56
C THR A 571 58.39 0.14 -1.06
N PHE A 572 59.67 0.46 -0.89
CA PHE A 572 60.13 1.79 -0.49
C PHE A 572 60.90 2.41 -1.64
N ASP A 573 60.51 3.63 -2.04
CA ASP A 573 61.21 4.40 -3.07
C ASP A 573 62.45 5.06 -2.45
N THR A 574 63.49 4.25 -2.23
CA THR A 574 64.77 4.69 -1.66
C THR A 574 65.93 4.25 -2.55
N ASP A 575 66.87 5.15 -2.82
CA ASP A 575 68.21 4.75 -3.25
C ASP A 575 68.86 3.97 -2.11
N ILE A 576 68.98 2.64 -2.26
CA ILE A 576 69.80 1.84 -1.34
C ILE A 576 71.22 2.40 -1.45
N PRO A 577 71.88 2.81 -0.35
CA PRO A 577 73.28 3.21 -0.41
C PRO A 577 74.05 2.07 -1.08
N ALA A 578 74.73 2.37 -2.20
CA ALA A 578 75.59 1.39 -2.85
C ALA A 578 76.49 0.79 -1.78
N ALA A 579 76.36 -0.51 -1.53
CA ALA A 579 77.16 -1.21 -0.55
C ALA A 579 78.62 -0.90 -0.84
N THR A 580 79.26 -0.08 0.00
CA THR A 580 80.70 0.05 -0.02
C THR A 580 81.22 -1.24 0.60
N LEU A 581 81.53 -2.21 -0.27
CA LEU A 581 82.37 -3.34 0.09
C LEU A 581 83.69 -2.80 0.65
N ALA A 582 84.00 -3.20 1.88
CA ALA A 582 85.36 -3.31 2.38
C ALA A 582 85.47 -4.61 3.19
#